data_AF-A0A8X6WZQ5-F1
#
_entry.id   AF-A0A8X6WZQ5-F1
#
_cell.length_a   1.000
_cell.length_b   1.000
_cell.length_c   1.000
_cell.angle_alpha   90.00
_cell.angle_beta   90.00
_cell.angle_gamma   90.00
#
_symmetry.space_group_name_H-M   'P 1'
#
loop_
_entity.id
_entity.type
_entity.pdbx_description
1 polymer ?
#
loop_
_entity_poly.entity_id
_entity_poly.type
_entity_poly.pdbx_seq_one_letter_code
_entity_poly.pdbx_strand_id
1 'polypeptide(L)'
;MPLKIAQEKFLSNAKNKSRLLDMPRETLSENKIFSCQTEADADRLIIETAVNLLSENTAVVSEDVDVLVLLTALSPTDREIYFLKPSKGKIPQKTYSLKSLEKILPKC
;
A
#
# COMPACT_ATOMS: atom_id res chain seq x y z
N MET A 1 -3.88 -13.43 -32.96
CA MET A 1 -5.17 -13.93 -32.43
C MET A 1 -5.04 -13.97 -30.91
N PRO A 2 -5.84 -13.22 -30.13
CA PRO A 2 -5.73 -13.27 -28.67
C PRO A 2 -6.23 -14.63 -28.15
N LEU A 3 -5.35 -15.35 -27.45
CA LEU A 3 -5.72 -16.56 -26.74
C LEU A 3 -6.53 -16.16 -25.49
N LYS A 4 -7.81 -16.51 -25.47
CA LYS A 4 -8.67 -16.29 -24.28
C LYS A 4 -8.52 -17.48 -23.35
N ILE A 5 -8.06 -17.23 -22.14
CA ILE A 5 -7.97 -18.21 -21.05
C ILE A 5 -8.68 -17.65 -19.83
N ALA A 6 -9.33 -18.50 -19.03
CA ALA A 6 -9.92 -18.09 -17.77
C ALA A 6 -8.84 -17.58 -16.80
N GLN A 7 -9.15 -16.53 -16.03
CA GLN A 7 -8.21 -15.92 -15.09
C GLN A 7 -7.70 -16.94 -14.08
N GLU A 8 -8.58 -17.76 -13.51
CA GLU A 8 -8.19 -18.79 -12.53
C GLU A 8 -7.18 -19.77 -13.12
N LYS A 9 -7.38 -20.19 -14.38
CA LYS A 9 -6.48 -21.10 -15.10
C LYS A 9 -5.15 -20.43 -15.46
N PHE A 10 -5.17 -19.14 -15.76
CA PHE A 10 -3.94 -18.37 -15.98
C PHE A 10 -3.14 -18.24 -14.69
N LEU A 11 -3.81 -17.84 -13.61
CA LEU A 11 -3.21 -17.63 -12.29
C LEU A 11 -2.86 -18.95 -11.60
N SER A 12 -3.45 -20.10 -11.92
CA SER A 12 -3.04 -21.37 -11.30
C SER A 12 -1.63 -21.81 -11.70
N ASN A 13 -1.06 -21.24 -12.78
CA ASN A 13 0.30 -21.53 -13.21
C ASN A 13 1.32 -20.61 -12.50
N ALA A 14 2.24 -21.19 -11.73
CA ALA A 14 3.24 -20.43 -10.98
C ALA A 14 4.15 -19.55 -11.86
N LYS A 15 4.51 -19.99 -13.07
CA LYS A 15 5.32 -19.17 -14.00
C LYS A 15 4.54 -17.96 -14.49
N ASN A 16 3.23 -18.11 -14.72
CA ASN A 16 2.38 -16.98 -15.09
C ASN A 16 2.22 -15.99 -13.94
N LYS A 17 2.03 -16.48 -12.70
CA LYS A 17 1.99 -15.61 -11.50
C LYS A 17 3.28 -14.79 -11.36
N SER A 18 4.44 -15.45 -11.42
CA SER A 18 5.74 -14.78 -11.32
C SER A 18 5.87 -13.70 -12.39
N ARG A 19 5.67 -14.07 -13.67
CA ARG A 19 5.78 -13.11 -14.78
C ARG A 19 4.82 -11.93 -14.63
N LEU A 20 3.61 -12.16 -14.14
CA LEU A 20 2.63 -11.09 -13.89
C LEU A 20 3.10 -10.12 -12.80
N LEU A 21 3.80 -10.60 -11.77
CA LEU A 21 4.39 -9.77 -10.71
C LEU A 21 5.69 -9.08 -11.15
N ASP A 22 6.47 -9.75 -12.01
CA ASP A 22 7.72 -9.22 -12.54
C ASP A 22 7.48 -8.01 -13.46
N MET A 23 6.41 -8.04 -14.28
CA MET A 23 6.04 -6.92 -15.17
C MET A 23 5.97 -5.55 -14.47
N PRO A 24 5.13 -5.35 -13.43
CA PRO A 24 5.09 -4.07 -12.72
C PRO A 24 6.39 -3.78 -11.96
N ARG A 25 7.07 -4.81 -11.42
CA ARG A 25 8.36 -4.61 -10.74
C ARG A 25 9.43 -4.04 -11.67
N GLU A 26 9.54 -4.58 -12.88
CA GLU A 26 10.44 -4.10 -13.93
C GLU A 26 10.08 -2.66 -14.32
N THR A 27 8.81 -2.38 -14.58
CA THR A 27 8.34 -1.02 -14.93
C THR A 27 8.65 -0.01 -13.81
N LEU A 28 8.42 -0.36 -12.55
CA LEU A 28 8.74 0.51 -11.41
C LEU A 28 10.25 0.76 -11.33
N SER A 29 11.06 -0.29 -11.48
CA SER A 29 12.53 -0.18 -11.47
C SER A 29 13.06 0.70 -12.61
N GLU A 30 12.53 0.57 -13.82
CA GLU A 30 12.88 1.40 -14.97
C GLU A 30 12.58 2.89 -14.73
N ASN A 31 11.52 3.17 -13.96
CA ASN A 31 11.14 4.52 -13.54
C ASN A 31 11.82 4.96 -12.24
N LYS A 32 12.83 4.22 -11.75
CA LYS A 32 13.56 4.50 -10.50
C LYS A 32 12.67 4.53 -9.26
N ILE A 33 11.57 3.80 -9.29
CA ILE A 33 10.67 3.61 -8.17
C ILE A 33 11.06 2.31 -7.46
N PHE A 34 11.42 2.43 -6.19
CA PHE A 34 11.76 1.29 -5.37
C PHE A 34 10.51 0.43 -5.10
N SER A 35 10.67 -0.89 -5.16
CA SER A 35 9.60 -1.85 -4.86
C SER A 35 10.11 -2.96 -3.96
N CYS A 36 9.25 -3.42 -3.06
CA CYS A 36 9.48 -4.57 -2.20
C CYS A 36 8.37 -5.60 -2.38
N GLN A 37 8.68 -6.86 -2.06
CA GLN A 37 7.72 -7.95 -2.01
C GLN A 37 7.92 -8.72 -0.71
N THR A 38 6.86 -9.36 -0.22
CA THR A 38 6.87 -10.22 0.95
C THR A 38 6.06 -11.47 0.64
N GLU A 39 6.46 -12.60 1.22
CA GLU A 39 5.72 -13.87 1.16
C GLU A 39 4.45 -13.84 2.01
N ALA A 40 4.37 -12.89 2.95
CA ALA A 40 3.23 -12.65 3.82
C ALA A 40 2.39 -11.47 3.33
N ASP A 41 1.58 -10.89 4.21
CA ASP A 41 0.81 -9.69 3.91
C ASP A 41 1.72 -8.45 3.74
N ALA A 42 1.43 -7.64 2.73
CA ALA A 42 2.17 -6.43 2.39
C ALA A 42 1.88 -5.28 3.36
N ASP A 43 0.73 -5.29 4.04
CA ASP A 43 0.28 -4.19 4.89
C ASP A 43 1.32 -3.80 5.94
N ARG A 44 1.84 -4.80 6.67
CA ARG A 44 2.86 -4.56 7.69
C ARG A 44 4.15 -4.00 7.08
N LEU A 45 4.59 -4.51 5.94
CA LEU A 45 5.80 -4.04 5.26
C LEU A 45 5.64 -2.59 4.78
N ILE A 46 4.45 -2.20 4.32
CA ILE A 46 4.13 -0.82 3.94
C ILE A 46 4.27 0.11 5.15
N ILE A 47 3.69 -0.28 6.30
CA ILE A 47 3.75 0.55 7.51
C ILE A 47 5.17 0.64 8.08
N GLU A 48 5.89 -0.49 8.17
CA GLU A 48 7.29 -0.48 8.62
C GLU A 48 8.17 0.37 7.70
N THR A 49 7.95 0.34 6.39
CA THR A 49 8.68 1.20 5.44
C THR A 49 8.37 2.68 5.68
N ALA A 50 7.10 3.04 5.84
CA ALA A 50 6.69 4.42 6.14
C ALA A 50 7.26 4.91 7.48
N VAL A 51 7.31 4.04 8.49
CA VAL A 51 7.89 4.34 9.81
C VAL A 51 9.43 4.35 9.79
N ASN A 52 10.09 3.71 8.83
CA ASN A 52 11.55 3.80 8.75
C ASN A 52 12.03 4.96 7.84
N LEU A 53 11.13 5.55 7.07
CA LEU A 53 11.43 6.76 6.27
C LEU A 53 11.60 7.98 7.19
N LEU A 54 12.82 8.53 7.23
CA LEU A 54 13.14 9.75 8.00
C LEU A 54 12.68 11.05 7.32
N SER A 55 11.79 10.96 6.32
CA SER A 55 11.29 12.12 5.59
C SER A 55 10.12 12.76 6.34
N GLU A 56 10.13 14.09 6.43
CA GLU A 56 9.09 14.88 7.12
C GLU A 56 7.70 14.77 6.49
N ASN A 57 7.61 14.42 5.20
CA ASN A 57 6.36 14.37 4.44
C ASN A 57 6.05 12.96 3.91
N THR A 58 6.04 11.97 4.80
CA THR A 58 5.73 10.59 4.44
C THR A 58 4.22 10.36 4.37
N ALA A 59 3.74 9.80 3.25
CA ALA A 59 2.34 9.44 3.07
C ALA A 59 2.20 7.97 2.63
N VAL A 60 1.27 7.25 3.28
CA VAL A 60 0.84 5.90 2.89
C VAL A 60 -0.39 6.02 2.02
N VAL A 61 -0.31 5.53 0.78
CA VAL A 61 -1.44 5.55 -0.16
C VAL A 61 -2.11 4.17 -0.15
N SER A 62 -3.36 4.08 0.29
CA SER A 62 -4.11 2.82 0.26
C SER A 62 -5.62 3.05 0.27
N GLU A 63 -6.37 2.12 -0.31
CA GLU A 63 -7.83 2.04 -0.13
C GLU A 63 -8.22 1.20 1.09
N ASP A 64 -7.31 0.38 1.60
CA ASP A 64 -7.54 -0.61 2.64
C ASP A 64 -7.66 0.03 4.04
N VAL A 65 -8.63 -0.46 4.80
CA VAL A 65 -8.85 -0.02 6.19
C VAL A 65 -7.85 -0.68 7.12
N ASP A 66 -7.39 -1.90 6.84
CA ASP A 66 -6.44 -2.60 7.70
C ASP A 66 -5.09 -1.88 7.72
N VAL A 67 -4.64 -1.37 6.56
CA VAL A 67 -3.48 -0.46 6.45
C VAL A 67 -3.66 0.80 7.30
N LEU A 68 -4.85 1.41 7.29
CA LEU A 68 -5.12 2.60 8.09
C LEU A 68 -5.04 2.29 9.60
N VAL A 69 -5.65 1.18 10.03
CA VAL A 69 -5.63 0.75 11.43
C VAL A 69 -4.19 0.45 11.87
N LEU A 70 -3.44 -0.32 11.08
CA LEU A 70 -2.03 -0.63 11.36
C LEU A 70 -1.17 0.63 11.41
N LEU A 71 -1.40 1.59 10.51
CA LEU A 71 -0.70 2.87 10.53
C LEU A 71 -0.96 3.61 11.85
N THR A 72 -2.22 3.68 12.31
CA THR A 72 -2.54 4.32 13.60
C THR A 72 -1.90 3.62 14.79
N ALA A 73 -1.77 2.30 14.75
CA ALA A 73 -1.20 1.53 15.86
C ALA A 73 0.34 1.58 15.94
N LEU A 74 1.02 1.71 14.79
CA LEU A 74 2.49 1.58 14.70
C LEU A 74 3.20 2.89 14.39
N SER A 75 2.48 3.97 14.11
CA SER A 75 3.11 5.25 13.84
C SER A 75 3.77 5.81 15.10
N PRO A 76 4.94 6.44 14.97
CA PRO A 76 5.61 7.03 16.11
C PRO A 76 4.93 8.35 16.49
N THR A 77 5.14 8.77 17.73
CA THR A 77 4.53 9.99 18.29
C THR A 77 5.30 11.27 17.94
N ASP A 78 6.55 11.15 17.50
CA ASP A 78 7.48 12.26 17.27
C ASP A 78 7.41 12.87 15.87
N ARG A 79 6.79 12.17 14.90
CA ARG A 79 6.61 12.65 13.53
C ARG A 79 5.24 12.31 12.97
N GLU A 80 4.85 13.02 11.93
CA GLU A 80 3.55 12.87 11.30
C GLU A 80 3.64 12.03 10.03
N ILE A 81 2.80 11.01 9.93
CA ILE A 81 2.61 10.21 8.72
C ILE A 81 1.17 10.43 8.26
N TYR A 82 0.98 10.60 6.96
CA TYR A 82 -0.34 10.82 6.38
C TYR A 82 -0.90 9.54 5.78
N PHE A 83 -2.20 9.32 5.91
CA PHE A 83 -2.92 8.31 5.13
C PHE A 83 -3.63 8.99 3.97
N LEU A 84 -3.32 8.57 2.74
CA LEU A 84 -3.93 9.06 1.53
C LEU A 84 -4.85 7.99 0.93
N LYS A 85 -6.16 8.23 0.99
CA LYS A 85 -7.13 7.42 0.27
C LYS A 85 -7.27 7.95 -1.16
N PRO A 86 -6.87 7.19 -2.19
CA PRO A 86 -7.01 7.63 -3.58
C PRO A 86 -8.48 7.78 -3.97
N SER A 87 -8.73 8.55 -5.04
CA SER A 87 -10.09 8.69 -5.57
C SER A 87 -10.58 7.39 -6.18
N LYS A 88 -11.87 7.09 -6.00
CA LYS A 88 -12.52 5.90 -6.57
C LYS A 88 -13.86 6.28 -7.18
N GLY A 89 -13.93 6.27 -8.50
CA GLY A 89 -15.12 6.70 -9.23
C GLY A 89 -15.51 8.15 -8.90
N LYS A 90 -16.69 8.35 -8.29
CA LYS A 90 -17.18 9.68 -7.86
C LYS A 90 -16.66 10.11 -6.48
N ILE A 91 -15.91 9.26 -5.78
CA ILE A 91 -15.40 9.56 -4.45
C ILE A 91 -14.10 10.37 -4.58
N PRO A 92 -14.02 11.59 -4.04
CA PRO A 92 -12.80 12.38 -4.11
C PRO A 92 -11.70 11.77 -3.25
N GLN A 93 -10.46 12.08 -3.61
CA GLN A 93 -9.28 11.78 -2.80
C GLN A 93 -9.41 12.42 -1.41
N LYS A 94 -9.00 11.69 -0.37
CA LYS A 94 -9.01 12.18 1.01
C LYS A 94 -7.66 11.91 1.67
N THR A 95 -7.14 12.91 2.37
CA THR A 95 -5.92 12.80 3.16
C THR A 95 -6.27 12.92 4.63
N TYR A 96 -5.71 12.04 5.45
CA TYR A 96 -5.91 12.03 6.89
C TYR A 96 -4.55 12.15 7.58
N SER A 97 -4.45 13.14 8.47
CA SER A 97 -3.37 13.23 9.45
C SER A 97 -3.68 12.26 10.59
N LEU A 98 -2.68 11.48 11.03
CA LEU A 98 -2.86 10.56 12.14
C LEU A 98 -3.26 11.25 13.44
N LYS A 99 -2.65 12.40 13.75
CA LYS A 99 -2.99 13.21 14.93
C LYS A 99 -4.46 13.66 14.92
N SER A 100 -5.05 13.79 13.72
CA SER A 100 -6.46 14.15 13.57
C SER A 100 -7.38 12.94 13.79
N LEU A 101 -6.92 11.74 13.43
CA LEU A 101 -7.66 10.48 13.62
C LEU A 101 -7.65 10.01 15.08
N GLU A 102 -6.54 10.16 15.81
CA GLU A 102 -6.45 9.82 17.24
C GLU A 102 -7.47 10.57 18.10
N LYS A 103 -7.88 11.78 17.70
CA LYS A 103 -8.91 12.56 18.40
C LYS A 103 -10.32 11.99 18.22
N ILE A 104 -10.53 11.20 17.17
CA ILE A 104 -11.83 10.67 16.76
C ILE A 104 -11.99 9.22 17.23
N LEU A 105 -10.88 8.48 17.33
CA LEU A 105 -10.89 7.08 17.75
C LEU A 105 -11.04 6.97 19.28
N PRO A 106 -11.95 6.11 19.78
CA PRO A 106 -12.08 5.87 21.20
C PRO A 106 -10.77 5.29 21.74
N LYS A 107 -10.27 5.87 22.84
CA LYS A 107 -9.16 5.28 23.58
C LYS A 107 -9.70 4.05 24.30
N CYS A 108 -9.21 2.87 23.93
CA CYS A 108 -9.41 1.66 24.73
C CYS A 108 -8.69 1.78 26.07
#